data_AF-A0A6G0VPD2-F1
#
_entry.id   AF-A0A6G0VPD2-F1
#
_cell.length_a   1.000
_cell.length_b   1.000
_cell.length_c   1.000
_cell.angle_alpha   90.00
_cell.angle_beta   90.00
_cell.angle_gamma   90.00
#
_symmetry.space_group_name_H-M   'P 1'
#
loop_
_entity.id
_entity.type
_entity.pdbx_description
1 polymer ?
#
loop_
_entity_poly.entity_id
_entity_poly.type
_entity_poly.pdbx_seq_one_letter_code
_entity_poly.pdbx_strand_id
1 'polypeptide(L)' 'MEEIDTQIKQMEKDDIIEPSFSPWNAPLLLVKKKLDASQEEKFRIVVDFRALNNVTINEYHPLP' A
#
# COMPACT_ATOMS: atom_id res chain seq x y z
N MET A 1 -12.58 8.70 -1.68
CA MET A 1 -12.97 7.37 -1.17
C MET A 1 -13.14 6.39 -2.30
N GLU A 2 -13.87 6.74 -3.36
CA GLU A 2 -14.08 5.87 -4.54
C GLU A 2 -12.80 5.24 -5.12
N GLU A 3 -11.72 6.01 -5.25
CA GLU A 3 -10.42 5.49 -5.72
C GLU A 3 -9.83 4.42 -4.78
N ILE A 4 -9.97 4.63 -3.47
CA ILE A 4 -9.47 3.67 -2.45
C ILE A 4 -10.28 2.38 -2.55
N ASP A 5 -11.61 2.49 -2.56
CA ASP A 5 -12.51 1.34 -2.61
C ASP A 5 -12.32 0.54 -3.92
N THR A 6 -12.09 1.22 -5.04
CA THR A 6 -11.83 0.58 -6.34
C THR A 6 -10.54 -0.22 -6.30
N GLN A 7 -9.44 0.36 -5.81
CA GLN A 7 -8.16 -0.35 -5.70
C GLN A 7 -8.25 -1.50 -4.68
N ILE A 8 -8.91 -1.32 -3.54
CA ILE A 8 -9.10 -2.39 -2.54
C ILE A 8 -9.86 -3.57 -3.15
N LYS A 9 -11.01 -3.33 -3.78
CA LYS A 9 -11.80 -4.39 -4.42
C LYS A 9 -11.02 -5.12 -5.51
N GLN A 10 -10.20 -4.40 -6.26
CA GLN A 10 -9.35 -5.02 -7.28
C GLN A 10 -8.27 -5.91 -6.64
N MET A 11 -7.62 -5.45 -5.57
CA MET A 11 -6.63 -6.26 -4.83
C MET A 11 -7.26 -7.48 -4.13
N GLU A 12 -8.48 -7.37 -3.61
CA GLU A 12 -9.25 -8.52 -3.09
C GLU A 12 -9.59 -9.52 -4.21
N LYS A 13 -10.02 -9.02 -5.38
CA LYS A 13 -10.31 -9.86 -6.55
C LYS A 13 -9.07 -10.57 -7.10
N ASP A 14 -7.91 -9.91 -7.04
CA ASP A 14 -6.62 -10.45 -7.48
C ASP A 14 -5.95 -11.32 -6.41
N ASP A 15 -6.62 -11.56 -5.27
CA ASP A 15 -6.14 -12.39 -4.15
C ASP A 15 -4.81 -11.88 -3.53
N ILE A 16 -4.62 -10.56 -3.55
CA ILE A 16 -3.44 -9.88 -2.97
C ILE A 16 -3.69 -9.55 -1.49
N ILE A 17 -4.95 -9.28 -1.12
CA ILE A 17 -5.37 -8.95 0.24
C ILE A 17 -6.67 -9.66 0.61
N GLU A 18 -6.92 -9.79 1.91
CA GLU A 18 -8.17 -10.34 2.45
C GLU A 18 -8.59 -9.61 3.74
N PRO A 19 -9.88 -9.68 4.13
CA PRO A 19 -10.33 -9.21 5.43
C PRO A 19 -9.58 -9.92 6.56
N SER A 20 -9.11 -9.16 7.55
CA SER A 20 -8.38 -9.71 8.70
C SER A 20 -8.97 -9.26 10.04
N PHE A 21 -8.84 -10.10 11.05
CA PHE A 21 -9.12 -9.79 12.45
C PHE A 21 -7.82 -9.68 13.25
N SER A 22 -6.86 -8.90 12.73
CA SER A 22 -5.56 -8.70 13.35
C SER A 22 -5.66 -7.76 14.56
N PRO A 23 -4.92 -8.04 15.66
CA PRO A 23 -4.76 -7.06 16.74
C PRO A 23 -3.86 -5.88 16.34
N TRP A 24 -3.23 -5.93 15.17
CA TRP A 24 -2.35 -4.90 14.63
C TRP A 24 -3.01 -4.17 13.46
N ASN A 25 -2.81 -2.85 13.39
CA ASN A 25 -3.20 -2.06 12.22
C ASN A 25 -2.04 -1.16 11.78
N ALA A 26 -2.14 -0.65 10.56
CA ALA A 26 -1.28 0.41 10.04
C ALA A 26 -2.13 1.44 9.28
N PRO A 27 -1.78 2.74 9.33
CA PRO A 27 -2.46 3.76 8.55
C PRO A 27 -2.33 3.53 7.04
N LEU A 28 -3.39 3.85 6.31
CA LEU A 28 -3.44 3.83 4.85
C LEU A 28 -3.39 5.26 4.30
N LEU A 29 -2.49 5.50 3.35
CA LEU A 29 -2.22 6.80 2.75
C LEU A 29 -2.58 6.75 1.26
N LEU A 30 -3.29 7.78 0.79
CA LEU A 30 -3.53 7.98 -0.64
C LEU A 30 -2.53 9.00 -1.18
N VAL A 31 -1.67 8.56 -2.10
CA VAL A 31 -0.59 9.40 -2.63
C VAL A 31 -0.77 9.60 -4.12
N LYS A 32 -0.73 10.86 -4.56
CA LYS A 32 -0.75 11.22 -5.99
C LYS A 32 0.57 10.79 -6.63
N LYS A 33 0.49 10.02 -7.73
CA LYS A 33 1.65 9.70 -8.57
C LYS A 33 2.03 10.93 -9.39
N LYS A 34 3.30 11.02 -9.77
CA LYS A 34 3.74 12.03 -10.74
C LYS A 34 2.99 11.79 -12.05
N LEU A 35 2.62 12.89 -12.71
CA LEU A 35 2.04 12.84 -14.06
C LEU A 35 3.03 12.13 -14.99
N ASP A 36 2.55 11.09 -15.66
CA ASP A 36 3.28 10.40 -16.70
C ASP A 36 2.90 10.96 -18.08
N ALA A 37 3.43 10.35 -19.15
CA ALA A 37 3.13 10.76 -20.52
C ALA A 37 1.64 10.56 -20.89
N SER A 38 0.86 9.82 -20.09
CA SER A 38 -0.57 9.62 -20.29
C SER A 38 -1.40 10.84 -19.89
N GLN A 39 -0.80 11.83 -19.21
CA GLN A 39 -1.45 13.04 -18.68
C GLN A 39 -2.61 12.77 -17.70
N GLU A 40 -2.77 11.54 -17.24
CA GLU A 40 -3.80 11.15 -16.29
C GLU A 40 -3.26 11.20 -14.84
N GLU A 41 -4.04 11.81 -13.96
CA GLU A 41 -3.73 11.82 -12.54
C GLU A 41 -4.00 10.43 -11.94
N LYS A 42 -2.93 9.71 -11.60
CA LYS A 42 -3.01 8.42 -10.94
C LYS A 42 -2.75 8.55 -9.45
N PHE A 43 -3.43 7.76 -8.65
CA PHE A 43 -3.18 7.64 -7.21
C PHE A 43 -2.68 6.24 -6.86
N ARG A 44 -1.91 6.15 -5.78
CA ARG A 44 -1.50 4.87 -5.21
C ARG A 44 -1.87 4.82 -3.72
N ILE A 45 -2.38 3.68 -3.30
CA ILE A 45 -2.49 3.32 -1.90
C ILE A 45 -1.09 2.99 -1.36
N VAL A 46 -0.75 3.50 -0.19
CA VAL A 46 0.51 3.23 0.52
C VAL A 46 0.17 2.92 1.97
N VAL A 47 0.68 1.80 2.50
CA VAL A 47 0.55 1.45 3.91
C VAL A 47 1.77 1.97 4.67
N ASP A 48 1.54 2.67 5.78
CA ASP A 48 2.61 3.22 6.60
C ASP A 48 3.15 2.15 7.57
N PHE A 49 4.17 1.41 7.13
CA PHE A 49 4.81 0.38 7.92
C PHE A 49 5.91 0.89 8.87
N ARG A 50 6.08 2.20 9.10
CA ARG A 50 7.20 2.73 9.91
C ARG A 50 7.24 2.15 11.33
N ALA A 51 6.10 2.04 12.01
CA ALA A 51 6.05 1.48 13.36
C ALA A 51 6.39 -0.03 13.36
N LEU A 52 5.93 -0.77 12.34
CA LEU A 52 6.24 -2.18 12.17
C LEU A 52 7.74 -2.38 11.89
N ASN A 53 8.32 -1.60 10.98
CA ASN A 53 9.72 -1.69 10.60
C ASN A 53 10.68 -1.44 11.78
N ASN A 54 10.27 -0.62 12.76
CA ASN A 54 11.08 -0.36 13.96
C ASN A 54 11.16 -1.56 14.91
N VAL A 55 10.20 -2.50 14.86
CA VAL A 55 10.16 -3.70 15.71
C VAL A 55 10.59 -4.97 14.98
N THR A 56 10.68 -4.92 13.65
CA THR A 56 11.12 -6.04 12.80
C THR A 56 12.65 -6.04 12.69
N ILE A 57 13.26 -7.22 12.73
CA ILE A 57 14.71 -7.38 12.47
C ILE A 57 14.96 -7.18 10.97
N ASN A 58 15.86 -6.27 10.62
CA ASN A 58 16.25 -6.04 9.23
C ASN A 58 17.14 -7.18 8.72
N GLU A 59 16.68 -7.88 7.68
CA GLU A 59 17.53 -8.78 6.89
C GLU A 59 18.24 -7.98 5.79
N TYR A 60 19.54 -7.73 5.99
CA TYR A 60 20.34 -6.97 5.04
C TYR A 60 20.87 -7.87 3.93
N HIS A 61 20.33 -7.69 2.73
CA HIS A 61 20.91 -8.21 1.50
C HIS A 61 21.47 -7.05 0.68
N PRO A 62 22.77 -7.06 0.35
CA PRO A 62 23.36 -5.97 -0.42
C PRO A 62 22.76 -5.96 -1.83
N LEU A 63 22.20 -4.82 -2.22
CA LEU A 63 21.84 -4.53 -3.61
C LEU A 63 23.05 -3.86 -4.28
N PRO A 64 23.40 -4.24 -5.53
CA PRO A 64 24.54 -3.70 -6.27
C PRO A 64 24.38 -2.21 -6.63
#